data_AF-A0A544XY48-F1
#
_entry.id   AF-A0A544XY48-F1
#
_cell.length_a   1.000
_cell.length_b   1.000
_cell.length_c   1.000
_cell.angle_alpha   90.00
_cell.angle_beta   90.00
_cell.angle_gamma   90.00
#
_symmetry.space_group_name_H-M   'P 1'
#
loop_
_entity.id
_entity.type
_entity.pdbx_description
1 polymer ?
#
loop_
_entity_poly.entity_id
_entity_poly.type
_entity_poly.pdbx_seq_one_letter_code
_entity_poly.pdbx_strand_id
1 'polypeptide(L)'
;MATDGLRRQDVGARPPGALAHRRASGDPGSFDRSKQCDKWSKFLPEPAERERLAATLGAALKALRAEYGIGTRPLARRSTVARSTITRLESGQRRPRPAILAAIAYGLDPGRVDELAELLATAAGDSLRPDTPGGIRRRARRTAKARRVAGVVRWRLQREAEQARHAEIVVTFNALRKLPLDPWRSDLAPADLDRLAAQLAAHHEALDESRRLHNRADHLQRVLSRPHHPLETKLDA
;
A
#
# COMPACT_ATOMS: atom_id res chain seq x y z
N MET A 1 -75.02 -17.33 2.57
CA MET A 1 -73.86 -16.43 2.73
C MET A 1 -72.65 -17.29 3.04
N ALA A 2 -71.84 -17.59 2.03
CA ALA A 2 -70.67 -18.44 2.12
C ALA A 2 -69.45 -17.59 2.43
N THR A 3 -68.74 -17.91 3.50
CA THR A 3 -67.46 -17.28 3.86
C THR A 3 -66.33 -18.01 3.15
N ASP A 4 -65.72 -17.27 2.24
CA ASP A 4 -64.66 -17.69 1.34
C ASP A 4 -63.31 -17.80 2.07
N GLY A 5 -62.56 -18.84 1.72
CA GLY A 5 -61.34 -19.26 2.38
C GLY A 5 -60.10 -18.63 1.75
N LEU A 6 -59.36 -17.84 2.52
CA LEU A 6 -58.01 -17.42 2.17
C LEU A 6 -56.97 -18.25 2.93
N ARG A 7 -56.60 -19.35 2.27
CA ARG A 7 -55.50 -20.26 2.62
C ARG A 7 -54.17 -19.53 2.45
N ARG A 8 -53.58 -19.03 3.54
CA ARG A 8 -52.18 -18.58 3.56
C ARG A 8 -51.27 -19.79 3.32
N GLN A 9 -50.54 -19.78 2.21
CA GLN A 9 -49.43 -20.70 1.98
C GLN A 9 -48.21 -20.19 2.75
N ASP A 10 -47.83 -20.92 3.80
CA ASP A 10 -46.56 -20.76 4.49
C ASP A 10 -45.42 -21.15 3.54
N VAL A 11 -44.74 -20.15 2.97
CA VAL A 11 -43.48 -20.33 2.26
C VAL A 11 -42.40 -20.45 3.34
N GLY A 12 -42.04 -21.69 3.69
CA GLY A 12 -40.99 -22.00 4.64
C GLY A 12 -39.67 -21.29 4.30
N ALA A 13 -39.31 -20.31 5.11
CA ALA A 13 -38.02 -19.65 5.08
C ALA A 13 -36.92 -20.68 5.39
N ARG A 14 -36.12 -21.05 4.40
CA ARG A 14 -34.88 -21.81 4.59
C ARG A 14 -33.88 -20.95 5.40
N PRO A 15 -33.32 -21.44 6.51
CA PRO A 15 -32.36 -20.68 7.30
C PRO A 15 -31.05 -20.45 6.50
N PRO A 16 -30.45 -19.26 6.58
CA PRO A 16 -29.14 -18.96 6.00
C PRO A 16 -28.04 -19.60 6.86
N GLY A 17 -27.78 -20.89 6.67
CA GLY A 17 -26.74 -21.59 7.44
C GLY A 17 -26.27 -22.93 6.88
N ALA A 18 -26.94 -23.52 5.90
CA ALA A 18 -26.70 -24.92 5.50
C ALA A 18 -25.79 -25.10 4.26
N LEU A 19 -24.78 -24.23 4.05
CA LEU A 19 -23.78 -24.41 2.99
C LEU A 19 -22.31 -24.35 3.47
N ALA A 20 -22.08 -24.29 4.77
CA ALA A 20 -20.74 -24.45 5.36
C ALA A 20 -20.76 -25.70 6.26
N HIS A 21 -19.67 -26.48 6.24
CA HIS A 21 -19.43 -27.68 7.07
C HIS A 21 -19.81 -29.05 6.51
N ARG A 22 -19.71 -29.29 5.19
CA ARG A 22 -19.65 -30.66 4.61
C ARG A 22 -18.26 -31.09 4.16
N ARG A 23 -17.20 -30.67 4.88
CA ARG A 23 -15.81 -31.12 4.67
C ARG A 23 -15.03 -31.28 5.99
N ALA A 24 -15.69 -31.76 7.04
CA ALA A 24 -15.04 -31.93 8.35
C ALA A 24 -15.22 -33.34 8.94
N SER A 25 -15.59 -34.33 8.14
CA SER A 25 -15.74 -35.69 8.62
C SER A 25 -15.35 -36.70 7.54
N GLY A 26 -14.17 -37.29 7.73
CA GLY A 26 -13.95 -38.70 7.39
C GLY A 26 -13.43 -39.01 5.99
N ASP A 27 -12.30 -38.44 5.59
CA ASP A 27 -11.33 -39.21 4.80
C ASP A 27 -9.92 -38.62 5.02
N PRO A 28 -9.03 -39.25 5.81
CA PRO A 28 -7.62 -38.93 5.78
C PRO A 28 -7.03 -39.59 4.52
N GLY A 29 -7.57 -39.23 3.36
CA GLY A 29 -6.96 -39.55 2.09
C GLY A 29 -5.55 -39.02 2.18
N SER A 30 -4.60 -39.95 2.33
CA SER A 30 -3.16 -39.72 2.42
C SER A 30 -2.79 -38.67 1.38
N PHE A 31 -2.71 -37.42 1.82
CA PHE A 31 -2.24 -36.31 0.99
C PHE A 31 -0.75 -36.55 0.91
N ASP A 32 -0.38 -37.37 -0.06
CA ASP A 32 0.98 -37.78 -0.34
C ASP A 32 1.76 -36.53 -0.71
N ARG A 33 2.32 -35.88 0.32
CA ARG A 33 3.13 -34.67 0.21
C ARG A 33 4.31 -34.92 -0.73
N SER A 34 4.75 -36.17 -0.88
CA SER A 34 5.84 -36.58 -1.77
C SER A 34 5.49 -36.38 -3.26
N LYS A 35 4.24 -36.65 -3.66
CA LYS A 35 3.77 -36.40 -5.03
C LYS A 35 3.56 -34.92 -5.35
N GLN A 36 3.45 -34.07 -4.33
CA GLN A 36 3.33 -32.63 -4.53
C GLN A 36 4.70 -31.96 -4.72
N CYS A 37 5.78 -32.42 -4.06
CA CYS A 37 7.11 -31.81 -4.21
C CYS A 37 7.68 -31.97 -5.64
N ASP A 38 7.36 -33.05 -6.36
CA ASP A 38 7.85 -33.25 -7.74
C ASP A 38 7.28 -32.27 -8.77
N LYS A 39 6.10 -31.68 -8.54
CA LYS A 39 5.56 -30.67 -9.47
C LYS A 39 6.20 -29.29 -9.31
N TRP A 40 6.80 -29.00 -8.15
CA TRP A 40 7.40 -27.69 -7.89
C TRP A 40 8.84 -27.57 -8.37
N SER A 41 9.58 -28.70 -8.48
CA SER A 41 10.95 -28.75 -8.98
C SER A 41 11.06 -28.16 -10.40
N LYS A 42 10.11 -28.45 -11.29
CA LYS A 42 10.04 -27.90 -12.66
C LYS A 42 10.03 -26.36 -12.71
N PHE A 43 9.53 -25.70 -11.67
CA PHE A 43 9.41 -24.24 -11.63
C PHE A 43 10.60 -23.56 -10.94
N LEU A 44 11.46 -24.32 -10.27
CA LEU A 44 12.69 -23.82 -9.70
C LEU A 44 13.74 -23.68 -10.82
N PRO A 45 14.58 -22.63 -10.78
CA PRO A 45 15.75 -22.57 -11.64
C PRO A 45 16.78 -23.61 -11.20
N GLU A 46 17.48 -24.18 -12.19
CA GLU A 46 18.58 -25.12 -11.95
C GLU A 46 19.71 -24.47 -11.14
N PRO A 47 20.56 -25.21 -10.41
CA PRO A 47 21.64 -24.63 -9.59
C PRO A 47 22.52 -23.63 -10.36
N ALA A 48 22.99 -24.01 -11.55
CA ALA A 48 23.79 -23.13 -12.40
C ALA A 48 23.01 -21.90 -12.90
N GLU A 49 21.71 -22.05 -13.16
CA GLU A 49 20.85 -20.92 -13.53
C GLU A 49 20.64 -19.95 -12.36
N ARG A 50 20.48 -20.48 -11.15
CA ARG A 50 20.35 -19.67 -9.92
C ARG A 50 21.59 -18.83 -9.69
N GLU A 51 22.78 -19.42 -9.83
CA GLU A 51 24.05 -18.71 -9.66
C GLU A 51 24.17 -17.58 -10.69
N ARG A 52 23.88 -17.86 -11.96
CA ARG A 52 23.84 -16.83 -13.01
C ARG A 52 22.85 -15.72 -12.68
N LEU A 53 21.59 -16.06 -12.34
CA LEU A 53 20.57 -15.09 -11.97
C LEU A 53 20.96 -14.24 -10.76
N ALA A 54 21.61 -14.84 -9.76
CA ALA A 54 22.08 -14.12 -8.59
C ALA A 54 23.21 -13.14 -8.94
N ALA A 55 24.12 -13.56 -9.82
CA ALA A 55 25.24 -12.74 -10.30
C ALA A 55 24.80 -11.62 -11.27
N THR A 56 23.73 -11.82 -12.04
CA THR A 56 23.21 -10.82 -12.99
C THR A 56 22.06 -10.01 -12.40
N LEU A 57 20.82 -10.45 -12.57
CA LEU A 57 19.61 -9.78 -12.10
C LEU A 57 19.67 -9.47 -10.60
N GLY A 58 20.13 -10.43 -9.81
CA GLY A 58 20.19 -10.29 -8.36
C GLY A 58 21.18 -9.20 -7.93
N ALA A 59 22.35 -9.14 -8.56
CA ALA A 59 23.33 -8.09 -8.34
C ALA A 59 22.82 -6.72 -8.84
N ALA A 60 22.25 -6.66 -10.04
CA ALA A 60 21.67 -5.43 -10.59
C ALA A 60 20.57 -4.86 -9.70
N LEU A 61 19.66 -5.70 -9.22
CA LEU A 61 18.59 -5.29 -8.30
C LEU A 61 19.14 -4.80 -6.95
N LYS A 62 20.18 -5.45 -6.40
CA LYS A 62 20.85 -4.99 -5.18
C LYS A 62 21.56 -3.66 -5.37
N ALA A 63 22.22 -3.45 -6.50
CA ALA A 63 22.91 -2.21 -6.85
C ALA A 63 21.92 -1.05 -6.98
N LEU A 64 20.85 -1.22 -7.78
CA LEU A 64 19.79 -0.22 -7.90
C LEU A 64 19.18 0.13 -6.53
N ARG A 65 18.89 -0.86 -5.69
CA ARG A 65 18.41 -0.58 -4.34
C ARG A 65 19.38 0.26 -3.51
N ALA A 66 20.67 -0.01 -3.61
CA ALA A 66 21.70 0.72 -2.89
C ALA A 66 21.79 2.17 -3.40
N GLU A 67 21.79 2.36 -4.72
CA GLU A 67 21.77 3.66 -5.39
C GLU A 67 20.58 4.53 -4.94
N TYR A 68 19.39 3.93 -4.87
CA TYR A 68 18.17 4.60 -4.40
C TYR A 68 18.02 4.62 -2.86
N GLY A 69 19.01 4.13 -2.10
CA GLY A 69 18.98 4.11 -0.63
C GLY A 69 17.79 3.32 -0.04
N ILE A 70 17.30 2.29 -0.72
CA ILE A 70 16.05 1.60 -0.36
C ILE A 70 16.27 0.13 0.07
N GLY A 71 15.84 -0.17 1.29
CA GLY A 71 15.83 -1.54 1.83
C GLY A 71 14.75 -2.44 1.22
N THR A 72 14.81 -3.75 1.49
CA THR A 72 13.95 -4.75 0.82
C THR A 72 12.50 -4.64 1.27
N ARG A 73 12.30 -4.33 2.54
CA ARG A 73 10.97 -4.16 3.13
C ARG A 73 10.27 -2.89 2.59
N PRO A 74 10.92 -1.71 2.56
CA PRO A 74 10.38 -0.55 1.85
C PRO A 74 10.07 -0.83 0.37
N LEU A 75 10.99 -1.45 -0.38
CA LEU A 75 10.77 -1.77 -1.80
C LEU A 75 9.57 -2.70 -2.01
N ALA A 76 9.43 -3.73 -1.18
CA ALA A 76 8.28 -4.64 -1.20
C ALA A 76 6.95 -3.90 -1.03
N ARG A 77 6.91 -2.93 -0.10
CA ARG A 77 5.72 -2.10 0.11
C ARG A 77 5.43 -1.22 -1.10
N ARG A 78 6.45 -0.52 -1.63
CA ARG A 78 6.30 0.40 -2.77
C ARG A 78 5.88 -0.30 -4.06
N SER A 79 6.48 -1.46 -4.34
CA SER A 79 6.20 -2.28 -5.54
C SER A 79 4.96 -3.17 -5.42
N THR A 80 4.36 -3.28 -4.23
CA THR A 80 3.33 -4.28 -3.88
C THR A 80 3.75 -5.74 -4.12
N VAL A 81 5.06 -5.99 -4.22
CA VAL A 81 5.66 -7.32 -4.34
C VAL A 81 5.98 -7.86 -2.95
N ALA A 82 5.72 -9.14 -2.72
CA ALA A 82 6.08 -9.77 -1.45
C ALA A 82 7.61 -9.68 -1.23
N ARG A 83 8.04 -9.34 -0.01
CA ARG A 83 9.47 -9.28 0.37
C ARG A 83 10.21 -10.56 -0.01
N SER A 84 9.61 -11.72 0.27
CA SER A 84 10.20 -13.02 -0.07
C SER A 84 10.41 -13.21 -1.58
N THR A 85 9.54 -12.65 -2.42
CA THR A 85 9.75 -12.66 -3.87
C THR A 85 10.97 -11.83 -4.25
N ILE A 86 11.13 -10.63 -3.69
CA ILE A 86 12.30 -9.78 -3.96
C ILE A 86 13.58 -10.48 -3.51
N THR A 87 13.62 -11.00 -2.29
CA THR A 87 14.79 -11.75 -1.78
C THR A 87 15.12 -12.96 -2.64
N ARG A 88 14.12 -13.70 -3.14
CA ARG A 88 14.34 -14.84 -4.05
C ARG A 88 14.80 -14.44 -5.44
N LEU A 89 14.45 -13.24 -5.91
CA LEU A 89 15.00 -12.70 -7.15
C LEU A 89 16.46 -12.28 -6.95
N GLU A 90 16.75 -11.60 -5.84
CA GLU A 90 18.10 -11.17 -5.44
C GLU A 90 19.08 -12.35 -5.23
N SER A 91 18.57 -13.52 -4.84
CA SER A 91 19.36 -14.75 -4.68
C SER A 91 19.26 -15.72 -5.86
N GLY A 92 18.60 -15.32 -6.96
CA GLY A 92 18.43 -16.16 -8.15
C GLY A 92 17.53 -17.38 -7.97
N GLN A 93 16.91 -17.58 -6.80
CA GLN A 93 16.03 -18.71 -6.48
C GLN A 93 14.68 -18.68 -7.22
N ARG A 94 14.41 -17.65 -8.03
CA ARG A 94 13.16 -17.49 -8.77
C ARG A 94 13.40 -16.87 -10.14
N ARG A 95 12.86 -17.51 -11.17
CA ARG A 95 12.80 -16.92 -12.52
C ARG A 95 11.85 -15.70 -12.54
N PRO A 96 12.30 -14.53 -13.01
CA PRO A 96 11.48 -13.33 -13.06
C PRO A 96 10.42 -13.42 -14.16
N ARG A 97 9.45 -12.50 -14.08
CA ARG A 97 8.49 -12.23 -15.16
C ARG A 97 8.39 -10.72 -15.37
N PRO A 98 8.11 -10.24 -16.60
CA PRO A 98 8.07 -8.81 -16.90
C PRO A 98 7.18 -8.00 -15.95
N ALA A 99 5.96 -8.46 -15.64
CA ALA A 99 5.06 -7.79 -14.70
C ALA A 99 5.62 -7.67 -13.28
N ILE A 100 6.49 -8.61 -12.86
CA ILE A 100 7.15 -8.50 -11.55
C ILE A 100 8.24 -7.43 -11.59
N LEU A 101 9.04 -7.42 -12.65
CA LEU A 101 10.14 -6.48 -12.83
C LEU A 101 9.60 -5.04 -12.98
N ALA A 102 8.56 -4.84 -13.79
CA ALA A 102 7.90 -3.54 -13.94
C ALA A 102 7.36 -2.98 -12.62
N ALA A 103 6.84 -3.83 -11.74
CA ALA A 103 6.39 -3.38 -10.43
C ALA A 103 7.54 -3.05 -9.48
N ILE A 104 8.63 -3.80 -9.55
CA ILE A 104 9.85 -3.51 -8.78
C ILE A 104 10.44 -2.18 -9.26
N ALA A 105 10.56 -1.98 -10.57
CA ALA A 105 10.95 -0.72 -11.20
C ALA A 105 10.08 0.45 -10.73
N TYR A 106 8.75 0.31 -10.77
CA TYR A 106 7.83 1.30 -10.22
C TYR A 106 8.06 1.59 -8.72
N GLY A 107 8.44 0.56 -7.95
CA GLY A 107 8.75 0.69 -6.53
C GLY A 107 10.08 1.40 -6.24
N LEU A 108 11.05 1.31 -7.17
CA LEU A 108 12.32 2.04 -7.15
C LEU A 108 12.08 3.48 -7.58
N ASP A 109 11.63 3.65 -8.82
CA ASP A 109 11.39 4.93 -9.46
C ASP A 109 10.20 4.88 -10.43
N PRO A 110 9.05 5.49 -10.08
CA PRO A 110 7.89 5.58 -10.95
C PRO A 110 8.08 6.49 -12.17
N GLY A 111 9.12 7.32 -12.22
CA GLY A 111 9.42 8.17 -13.37
C GLY A 111 10.19 7.44 -14.48
N ARG A 112 10.86 6.34 -14.14
CA ARG A 112 11.75 5.57 -15.03
C ARG A 112 11.37 4.10 -15.11
N VAL A 113 10.07 3.80 -15.08
CA VAL A 113 9.58 2.42 -14.94
C VAL A 113 10.03 1.53 -16.08
N ASP A 114 9.84 1.99 -17.32
CA ASP A 114 10.13 1.18 -18.51
C ASP A 114 11.63 0.95 -18.66
N GLU A 115 12.45 1.99 -18.45
CA GLU A 115 13.91 1.89 -18.47
C GLU A 115 14.45 0.90 -17.43
N LEU A 116 14.02 1.04 -16.17
CA LEU A 116 14.47 0.14 -15.10
C LEU A 116 13.92 -1.28 -15.27
N ALA A 117 12.70 -1.43 -15.78
CA ALA A 117 12.11 -2.74 -16.05
C ALA A 117 12.87 -3.45 -17.17
N GLU A 118 13.23 -2.73 -18.24
CA GLU A 118 14.01 -3.24 -19.36
C GLU A 118 15.41 -3.64 -18.89
N LEU A 119 16.10 -2.77 -18.14
CA LEU A 119 17.42 -3.10 -17.55
C LEU A 119 17.38 -4.40 -16.73
N LEU A 120 16.36 -4.54 -15.86
CA LEU A 120 16.19 -5.76 -15.07
C LEU A 120 15.83 -6.97 -15.95
N ALA A 121 15.07 -6.78 -17.03
CA ALA A 121 14.71 -7.84 -17.96
C ALA A 121 15.94 -8.31 -18.76
N THR A 122 16.75 -7.38 -19.27
CA THR A 122 18.04 -7.67 -19.91
C THR A 122 18.97 -8.42 -18.96
N ALA A 123 19.08 -7.98 -17.70
CA ALA A 123 19.89 -8.67 -16.69
C ALA A 123 19.39 -10.08 -16.37
N ALA A 124 18.10 -10.35 -16.54
CA ALA A 124 17.54 -11.69 -16.39
C ALA A 124 17.83 -12.61 -17.58
N GLY A 125 18.02 -12.06 -18.79
CA GLY A 125 18.28 -12.80 -20.02
C GLY A 125 17.27 -13.92 -20.28
N ASP A 126 17.77 -15.08 -20.68
CA ASP A 126 16.97 -16.27 -21.06
C ASP A 126 16.11 -16.85 -19.93
N SER A 127 16.41 -16.49 -18.67
CA SER A 127 15.63 -16.91 -17.51
C SER A 127 14.31 -16.15 -17.37
N LEU A 128 14.07 -15.12 -18.18
CA LEU A 128 12.82 -14.36 -18.19
C LEU A 128 11.65 -15.23 -18.67
N ARG A 129 10.63 -15.38 -17.84
CA ARG A 129 9.41 -16.12 -18.18
C ARG A 129 8.33 -15.17 -18.69
N PRO A 130 7.54 -15.53 -19.71
CA PRO A 130 6.43 -14.70 -20.16
C PRO A 130 5.42 -14.53 -19.03
N ASP A 131 4.68 -13.43 -19.02
CA ASP A 131 3.61 -13.25 -18.05
C ASP A 131 2.45 -14.23 -18.27
N THR A 132 1.68 -14.50 -17.21
CA THR A 132 0.39 -15.18 -17.36
C THR A 132 -0.75 -14.17 -17.17
N PRO A 133 -1.87 -14.30 -17.91
CA PRO A 133 -3.02 -13.42 -17.75
C PRO A 133 -3.54 -13.38 -16.30
N GLY A 134 -3.57 -14.54 -15.62
CA GLY A 134 -3.96 -14.62 -14.21
C GLY A 134 -2.98 -13.90 -13.26
N GLY A 135 -1.67 -13.94 -13.56
CA GLY A 135 -0.64 -13.22 -12.82
C GLY A 135 -0.78 -11.70 -12.93
N ILE A 136 -0.99 -11.21 -14.16
CA ILE A 136 -1.23 -9.79 -14.46
C ILE A 136 -2.47 -9.31 -13.71
N ARG A 137 -3.62 -9.98 -13.90
CA ARG A 137 -4.88 -9.62 -13.22
C ARG A 137 -4.75 -9.60 -11.71
N ARG A 138 -4.11 -10.61 -11.12
CA ARG A 138 -3.89 -10.67 -9.66
C ARG A 138 -3.08 -9.47 -9.17
N ARG A 139 -2.10 -9.03 -9.94
CA ARG A 139 -1.22 -7.92 -9.59
C ARG A 139 -1.92 -6.58 -9.74
N ALA A 140 -2.60 -6.34 -10.85
CA ALA A 140 -3.44 -5.16 -11.04
C ALA A 140 -4.45 -4.99 -9.90
N ARG A 141 -5.12 -6.06 -9.48
CA ARG A 141 -6.02 -6.03 -8.31
C ARG A 141 -5.31 -5.64 -7.00
N ARG A 142 -4.07 -6.09 -6.78
CA ARG A 142 -3.29 -5.71 -5.60
C ARG A 142 -2.89 -4.24 -5.64
N THR A 143 -2.44 -3.74 -6.78
CA THR A 143 -2.10 -2.33 -6.99
C THR A 143 -3.34 -1.45 -6.78
N ALA A 144 -4.46 -1.77 -7.43
CA ALA A 144 -5.73 -1.06 -7.25
C ALA A 144 -6.22 -1.08 -5.80
N LYS A 145 -6.07 -2.21 -5.08
CA LYS A 145 -6.38 -2.28 -3.64
C LYS A 145 -5.45 -1.37 -2.83
N ALA A 146 -4.15 -1.38 -3.10
CA ALA A 146 -3.18 -0.52 -2.41
C ALA A 146 -3.48 0.97 -2.65
N ARG A 147 -3.81 1.37 -3.89
CA ARG A 147 -4.22 2.73 -4.23
C ARG A 147 -5.49 3.15 -3.49
N ARG A 148 -6.52 2.29 -3.45
CA ARG A 148 -7.75 2.58 -2.68
C ARG A 148 -7.47 2.80 -1.19
N VAL A 149 -6.67 1.94 -0.58
CA VAL A 149 -6.27 2.10 0.84
C VAL A 149 -5.50 3.42 1.04
N ALA A 150 -4.55 3.72 0.17
CA ALA A 150 -3.80 4.98 0.23
C ALA A 150 -4.71 6.21 0.04
N GLY A 151 -5.72 6.13 -0.82
CA GLY A 151 -6.73 7.17 -0.99
C GLY A 151 -7.53 7.44 0.28
N VAL A 152 -8.00 6.39 0.97
CA VAL A 152 -8.70 6.52 2.26
C VAL A 152 -7.81 7.14 3.33
N VAL A 153 -6.54 6.70 3.42
CA VAL A 153 -5.58 7.27 4.37
C VAL A 153 -5.30 8.74 4.06
N ARG A 154 -5.13 9.10 2.78
CA ARG A 154 -4.97 10.50 2.35
C ARG A 154 -6.16 11.35 2.79
N TRP A 155 -7.38 10.92 2.47
CA TRP A 155 -8.59 11.66 2.84
C TRP A 155 -8.67 11.90 4.35
N ARG A 156 -8.36 10.87 5.16
CA ARG A 156 -8.34 11.01 6.62
C ARG A 156 -7.33 12.05 7.09
N LEU A 157 -6.10 11.97 6.59
CA LEU A 157 -5.03 12.91 6.95
C LEU A 157 -5.35 14.34 6.49
N GLN A 158 -5.98 14.51 5.34
CA GLN A 158 -6.44 15.84 4.89
C GLN A 158 -7.48 16.41 5.85
N ARG A 159 -8.46 15.60 6.26
CA ARG A 159 -9.47 16.04 7.25
C ARG A 159 -8.87 16.35 8.61
N GLU A 160 -7.93 15.55 9.10
CA GLU A 160 -7.22 15.81 10.35
C GLU A 160 -6.41 17.11 10.25
N ALA A 161 -5.74 17.37 9.12
CA ALA A 161 -5.03 18.63 8.89
C ALA A 161 -5.98 19.83 8.84
N GLU A 162 -7.13 19.71 8.17
CA GLU A 162 -8.16 20.76 8.13
C GLU A 162 -8.74 21.05 9.52
N GLN A 163 -9.01 20.00 10.31
CA GLN A 163 -9.47 20.14 11.70
C GLN A 163 -8.42 20.83 12.58
N ALA A 164 -7.14 20.47 12.44
CA ALA A 164 -6.05 21.12 13.15
C ALA A 164 -5.97 22.62 12.81
N ARG A 165 -6.04 22.99 11.53
CA ARG A 165 -6.09 24.40 11.09
C ARG A 165 -7.31 25.14 11.63
N HIS A 166 -8.48 24.50 11.63
CA HIS A 166 -9.68 25.15 12.14
C HIS A 166 -9.60 25.37 13.66
N ALA A 167 -9.10 24.38 14.40
CA ALA A 167 -8.86 24.52 15.84
C ALA A 167 -7.87 25.66 16.14
N GLU A 168 -6.79 25.75 15.35
CA GLU A 168 -5.83 26.85 15.41
C GLU A 168 -6.52 28.21 15.23
N ILE A 169 -7.29 28.40 14.16
CA ILE A 169 -8.02 29.64 13.87
C ILE A 169 -8.93 30.01 15.06
N VAL A 170 -9.67 29.04 15.60
CA VAL A 170 -10.58 29.27 16.74
C VAL A 170 -9.82 29.66 18.01
N VAL A 171 -8.72 28.99 18.33
CA VAL A 171 -7.88 29.33 19.50
C VAL A 171 -7.30 30.73 19.35
N THR A 172 -6.74 31.05 18.18
CA THR A 172 -6.15 32.36 17.88
C THR A 172 -7.18 33.47 17.95
N PHE A 173 -8.33 33.29 17.31
CA PHE A 173 -9.39 34.29 17.34
C PHE A 173 -9.91 34.51 18.76
N ASN A 174 -10.08 33.43 19.54
CA ASN A 174 -10.47 33.53 20.95
C ASN A 174 -9.41 34.19 21.83
N ALA A 175 -8.13 33.96 21.56
CA ALA A 175 -7.03 34.62 22.25
C ALA A 175 -6.97 36.12 21.90
N LEU A 176 -7.02 36.46 20.60
CA LEU A 176 -7.06 37.85 20.11
C LEU A 176 -8.26 38.62 20.67
N ARG A 177 -9.44 37.99 20.78
CA ARG A 177 -10.63 38.61 21.38
C ARG A 177 -10.48 38.89 22.88
N LYS A 178 -9.62 38.14 23.57
CA LYS A 178 -9.35 38.28 25.01
C LYS A 178 -8.14 39.15 25.30
N LEU A 179 -7.31 39.42 24.30
CA LEU A 179 -6.24 40.39 24.47
C LEU A 179 -6.89 41.75 24.73
N PRO A 180 -6.52 42.44 25.82
CA PRO A 180 -6.86 43.82 25.98
C PRO A 180 -6.06 44.59 24.93
N LEU A 181 -6.60 44.71 23.71
CA LEU A 181 -6.06 45.52 22.62
C LEU A 181 -6.28 47.02 22.91
N ASP A 182 -6.16 47.41 24.17
CA ASP A 182 -5.90 48.79 24.54
C ASP A 182 -4.41 48.99 24.24
N PRO A 183 -4.04 49.81 23.23
CA PRO A 183 -2.85 49.57 22.43
C PRO A 183 -1.50 49.64 23.18
N TRP A 184 -1.48 50.03 24.45
CA TRP A 184 -0.26 50.27 25.22
C TRP A 184 -0.42 50.04 26.74
N ARG A 185 -0.99 48.90 27.16
CA ARG A 185 -0.92 48.51 28.59
C ARG A 185 0.49 48.02 28.95
N SER A 186 1.30 48.93 29.47
CA SER A 186 2.63 48.64 30.03
C SER A 186 2.58 47.93 31.39
N ASP A 187 1.39 47.68 31.93
CA ASP A 187 1.12 47.18 33.28
C ASP A 187 0.73 45.70 33.33
N LEU A 188 1.02 44.91 32.28
CA LEU A 188 0.77 43.47 32.31
C LEU A 188 1.56 42.81 33.45
N ALA A 189 0.84 42.09 34.33
CA ALA A 189 1.47 41.32 35.37
C ALA A 189 2.32 40.17 34.76
N PRO A 190 3.44 39.78 35.37
CA PRO A 190 4.27 38.67 34.89
C PRO A 190 3.47 37.38 34.64
N ALA A 191 2.48 37.08 35.49
CA ALA A 191 1.62 35.90 35.32
C ALA A 191 0.78 35.93 34.04
N ASP A 192 0.40 37.12 33.55
CA ASP A 192 -0.32 37.25 32.28
C ASP A 192 0.63 37.09 31.10
N LEU A 193 1.88 37.57 31.21
CA LEU A 193 2.93 37.32 30.22
C LEU A 193 3.25 35.83 30.10
N ASP A 194 3.36 35.11 31.22
CA ASP A 194 3.57 33.66 31.23
C ASP A 194 2.40 32.91 30.59
N ARG A 195 1.16 33.32 30.87
CA ARG A 195 -0.04 32.73 30.26
C ARG A 195 -0.06 32.96 28.75
N LEU A 196 0.27 34.17 28.29
CA LEU A 196 0.36 34.49 26.86
C LEU A 196 1.49 33.70 26.17
N ALA A 197 2.65 33.58 26.81
CA ALA A 197 3.75 32.78 26.31
C ALA A 197 3.36 31.30 26.17
N ALA A 198 2.67 30.73 27.16
CA ALA A 198 2.17 29.36 27.09
C ALA A 198 1.12 29.17 25.97
N GLN A 199 0.24 30.15 25.77
CA GLN A 199 -0.74 30.13 24.66
C GLN A 199 -0.06 30.20 23.29
N LEU A 200 0.95 31.05 23.12
CA LEU A 200 1.76 31.15 21.90
C LEU A 200 2.53 29.85 21.63
N ALA A 201 3.09 29.22 22.66
CA ALA A 201 3.78 27.93 22.53
C ALA A 201 2.82 26.82 22.07
N ALA A 202 1.64 26.71 22.68
CA ALA A 202 0.61 25.76 22.25
C ALA A 202 0.14 26.02 20.80
N HIS A 203 0.06 27.29 20.40
CA HIS A 203 -0.27 27.67 19.03
C HIS A 203 0.80 27.21 18.04
N HIS A 204 2.09 27.41 18.35
CA HIS A 204 3.19 26.94 17.52
C HIS A 204 3.19 25.40 17.36
N GLU A 205 2.90 24.65 18.43
CA GLU A 205 2.80 23.19 18.36
C GLU A 205 1.66 22.73 17.44
N ALA A 206 0.49 23.37 17.53
CA ALA A 206 -0.64 23.08 16.65
C ALA A 206 -0.32 23.38 15.18
N LEU A 207 0.37 24.48 14.90
CA LEU A 207 0.86 24.84 13.57
C LEU A 207 1.82 23.79 13.00
N ASP A 208 2.77 23.32 13.81
CA ASP A 208 3.74 22.31 13.41
C ASP A 208 3.06 20.97 13.09
N GLU A 209 2.07 20.56 13.89
CA GLU A 209 1.31 19.33 13.62
C GLU A 209 0.46 19.45 12.35
N SER A 210 -0.22 20.58 12.16
CA SER A 210 -0.95 20.90 10.93
C SER A 210 -0.03 20.81 9.69
N ARG A 211 1.18 21.39 9.76
CA ARG A 211 2.19 21.29 8.70
C ARG A 211 2.64 19.85 8.45
N ARG A 212 2.90 19.07 9.50
CA ARG A 212 3.28 17.64 9.39
C ARG A 212 2.20 16.82 8.68
N LEU A 213 0.94 16.98 9.08
CA LEU A 213 -0.19 16.28 8.47
C LEU A 213 -0.38 16.68 7.00
N HIS A 214 -0.25 17.98 6.69
CA HIS A 214 -0.32 18.46 5.31
C HIS A 214 0.79 17.88 4.44
N ASN A 215 2.05 17.95 4.89
CA ASN A 215 3.19 17.38 4.19
C ASN A 215 3.01 15.87 3.93
N ARG A 216 2.41 15.15 4.89
CA ARG A 216 2.09 13.73 4.75
C ARG A 216 0.97 13.48 3.73
N ALA A 217 -0.08 14.30 3.75
CA ALA A 217 -1.17 14.24 2.77
C ALA A 217 -0.67 14.53 1.35
N ASP A 218 0.19 15.54 1.19
CA ASP A 218 0.82 15.89 -0.09
C ASP A 218 1.77 14.81 -0.58
N HIS A 219 2.52 14.18 0.33
CA HIS A 219 3.33 13.01 -0.02
C HIS A 219 2.45 11.87 -0.56
N LEU A 220 1.34 11.56 0.11
CA LEU A 220 0.40 10.55 -0.37
C LEU A 220 -0.26 10.95 -1.69
N GLN A 221 -0.59 12.23 -1.86
CA GLN A 221 -1.13 12.73 -3.11
C GLN A 221 -0.12 12.51 -4.23
N ARG A 222 1.14 12.92 -4.06
CA ARG A 222 2.21 12.65 -5.03
C ARG A 222 2.35 11.16 -5.33
N VAL A 223 2.22 10.28 -4.34
CA VAL A 223 2.25 8.82 -4.54
C VAL A 223 1.06 8.33 -5.37
N LEU A 224 -0.13 8.88 -5.16
CA LEU A 224 -1.36 8.52 -5.88
C LEU A 224 -1.42 9.15 -7.28
N SER A 225 -0.88 10.35 -7.46
CA SER A 225 -0.77 11.08 -8.72
C SER A 225 0.30 10.52 -9.65
N ARG A 226 1.15 9.60 -9.17
CA ARG A 226 2.10 8.88 -10.04
C ARG A 226 1.34 8.18 -11.16
N PRO A 227 1.94 8.11 -12.37
CA PRO A 227 1.37 7.42 -13.51
C PRO A 227 0.83 6.05 -13.09
N HIS A 228 -0.31 5.66 -13.65
CA HIS A 228 -0.86 4.34 -13.41
C HIS A 228 0.21 3.29 -13.62
N HIS A 229 0.27 2.31 -12.72
CA HIS A 229 1.22 1.23 -12.87
C HIS A 229 1.02 0.62 -14.26
N PRO A 230 2.06 0.28 -15.03
CA PRO A 230 1.93 -0.25 -16.40
C PRO A 230 1.17 -1.59 -16.52
N LEU A 231 0.66 -2.12 -15.41
CA LEU A 231 -0.19 -3.32 -15.38
C LEU A 231 -1.66 -2.98 -15.16
N GLU A 232 -1.97 -1.75 -14.75
CA GLU A 232 -3.33 -1.22 -14.73
C GLU A 232 -3.73 -0.85 -16.17
N THR A 233 -2.84 -0.20 -16.92
CA THR A 233 -3.09 0.20 -18.33
C THR A 233 -3.25 -1.00 -19.27
N LYS A 234 -2.55 -2.11 -19.02
CA LYS A 234 -2.63 -3.35 -19.84
C LYS A 234 -3.92 -4.16 -19.67
N LEU A 235 -4.83 -3.77 -18.76
CA LEU A 235 -6.13 -4.43 -18.64
C LEU A 235 -7.23 -3.73 -19.45
N ASP A 236 -6.99 -2.50 -19.87
CA ASP A 236 -7.94 -1.67 -20.61
C ASP A 236 -7.69 -1.70 -22.13
N ALA A 237 -6.59 -2.35 -22.56
CA ALA A 237 -6.24 -2.63 -23.96
C ALA A 237 -6.44 -4.12 -24.27
#